data_AF-A0A9C9GAM9-F1
#
_entry.id   AF-A0A9C9GAM9-F1
#
_cell.length_a   1.000
_cell.length_b   1.000
_cell.length_c   1.000
_cell.angle_alpha   90.00
_cell.angle_beta   90.00
_cell.angle_gamma   90.00
#
_symmetry.space_group_name_H-M   'P 1'
#
loop_
_entity.id
_entity.type
_entity.pdbx_description
1 polymer ?
#
loop_
_entity_poly.entity_id
_entity_poly.type
_entity_poly.pdbx_seq_one_letter_code
_entity_poly.pdbx_strand_id
1 'polypeptide(L)' 'MELKIVTSIDSLPAEQWNAVAGTSHPFLRFEFLAALERNGCTGEQYGWLP' A
#
# COMPACT_ATOMS: atom_id res chain seq x y z
N MET A 1 -1.23 6.39 -23.15
CA MET A 1 -0.83 6.27 -21.74
C MET A 1 -2.11 6.16 -20.93
N GLU A 2 -2.32 5.04 -20.27
CA GLU A 2 -3.53 4.77 -19.47
C GLU A 2 -3.20 4.95 -17.99
N LEU A 3 -4.06 5.65 -17.25
CA LEU A 3 -3.92 5.85 -15.81
C LEU A 3 -5.06 5.13 -15.11
N LYS A 4 -4.73 4.34 -14.09
CA LYS A 4 -5.70 3.65 -13.24
C LYS A 4 -5.41 3.96 -11.77
N ILE A 5 -6.45 4.35 -11.04
CA ILE A 5 -6.41 4.43 -9.58
C ILE A 5 -6.79 3.06 -9.03
N VAL A 6 -5.98 2.52 -8.13
CA VAL A 6 -6.27 1.30 -7.38
C VAL A 6 -6.67 1.66 -5.95
N THR A 7 -7.63 0.94 -5.38
CA THR A 7 -8.19 1.22 -4.05
C THR A 7 -7.71 0.26 -2.97
N SER A 8 -6.86 -0.69 -3.33
CA SER A 8 -6.23 -1.63 -2.41
C SER A 8 -4.82 -1.92 -2.89
N ILE A 9 -3.89 -2.00 -1.95
CA ILE A 9 -2.49 -2.30 -2.25
C ILE A 9 -2.33 -3.72 -2.82
N ASP A 10 -3.21 -4.65 -2.44
CA ASP A 10 -3.24 -6.02 -2.94
C ASP A 10 -3.60 -6.14 -4.43
N SER A 11 -4.02 -5.03 -5.06
CA SER A 11 -4.18 -4.96 -6.52
C SER A 11 -2.86 -4.90 -7.28
N LEU A 12 -1.72 -4.76 -6.59
CA LEU A 12 -0.39 -4.62 -7.17
C LEU A 12 0.54 -5.75 -6.69
N PRO A 13 1.44 -6.26 -7.56
CA PRO A 13 2.52 -7.13 -7.10
C PRO A 13 3.49 -6.36 -6.18
N ALA A 14 3.89 -6.99 -5.07
CA ALA A 14 4.80 -6.39 -4.09
C ALA A 14 6.12 -5.89 -4.72
N GLU A 15 6.67 -6.65 -5.66
CA GLU A 15 7.90 -6.30 -6.38
C GLU A 15 7.77 -5.00 -7.17
N GLN A 16 6.62 -4.76 -7.80
CA GLN A 16 6.39 -3.54 -8.58
C GLN A 16 6.32 -2.31 -7.69
N TRP A 17 5.65 -2.42 -6.53
CA TRP A 17 5.62 -1.35 -5.54
C TRP A 17 7.01 -1.08 -4.97
N ASN A 18 7.70 -2.13 -4.51
CA ASN A 18 9.02 -2.02 -3.88
C ASN A 18 10.10 -1.53 -4.87
N ALA A 19 9.93 -1.74 -6.18
CA ALA A 19 10.81 -1.17 -7.20
C ALA A 19 10.70 0.36 -7.30
N VAL A 20 9.52 0.94 -7.00
CA VAL A 20 9.29 2.39 -7.03
C VAL A 20 9.67 3.03 -5.69
N ALA A 21 9.16 2.50 -4.59
CA ALA A 21 9.40 3.05 -3.25
C ALA A 21 10.82 2.74 -2.71
N GLY A 22 11.47 1.71 -3.25
CA GLY A 22 12.66 1.11 -2.69
C GLY A 22 12.38 0.32 -1.41
N THR A 23 13.40 -0.34 -0.89
CA THR A 23 13.29 -1.16 0.33
C THR A 23 14.03 -0.57 1.53
N SER A 24 14.73 0.56 1.38
CA SER A 24 15.50 1.16 2.48
C SER A 24 14.62 1.69 3.62
N HIS A 25 13.38 2.07 3.35
CA HIS A 25 12.43 2.59 4.34
C HIS A 25 11.34 1.56 4.66
N PRO A 26 11.38 0.90 5.84
CA PRO A 26 10.45 -0.19 6.17
C PRO A 26 8.98 0.20 6.10
N PHE A 27 8.63 1.45 6.46
CA PHE A 27 7.25 1.94 6.46
C PHE A 27 6.69 2.27 5.07
N LEU A 28 7.53 2.23 4.03
CA LEU A 28 7.11 2.40 2.63
C LEU A 28 7.07 1.07 1.87
N ARG A 29 7.50 -0.04 2.49
CA ARG A 29 7.50 -1.35 1.85
C ARG A 29 6.07 -1.87 1.70
N PHE A 30 5.85 -2.63 0.63
CA PHE A 30 4.57 -3.27 0.36
C PHE A 30 4.05 -4.06 1.56
N GLU A 31 4.92 -4.84 2.20
CA GLU A 31 4.55 -5.76 3.26
C GLU A 31 3.99 -5.04 4.50
N PHE A 32 4.56 -3.88 4.84
CA PHE A 32 4.07 -3.07 5.96
C PHE A 32 2.69 -2.49 5.66
N LEU A 33 2.54 -1.88 4.48
CA LEU A 33 1.27 -1.26 4.07
C LEU A 33 0.15 -2.30 3.90
N ALA A 34 0.46 -3.44 3.27
CA ALA A 34 -0.46 -4.56 3.15
C ALA A 34 -0.85 -5.14 4.52
N ALA A 35 0.08 -5.21 5.47
CA ALA A 35 -0.24 -5.64 6.82
C ALA A 35 -1.21 -4.68 7.52
N LEU A 36 -1.03 -3.36 7.36
CA LEU A 36 -1.98 -2.37 7.90
C LEU A 36 -3.37 -2.55 7.29
N GLU A 37 -3.47 -2.64 5.96
CA GLU A 37 -4.75 -2.75 5.26
C GLU A 37 -5.48 -4.05 5.62
N ARG A 38 -4.80 -5.20 5.55
CA ARG A 38 -5.39 -6.52 5.82
C ARG A 38 -5.85 -6.73 7.26
N ASN A 39 -5.21 -6.06 8.22
CA ASN A 39 -5.58 -6.14 9.63
C ASN A 39 -6.53 -5.00 10.04
N GLY A 40 -7.07 -4.26 9.06
CA GLY A 40 -8.03 -3.20 9.30
C GLY A 40 -7.45 -2.03 10.09
N CYS A 41 -6.12 -1.86 10.13
CA CYS A 41 -5.46 -0.72 10.76
C CYS A 41 -5.53 0.56 9.90
N THR A 42 -6.25 0.50 8.79
CA THR A 42 -6.55 1.61 7.89
C THR A 42 -8.05 1.91 7.90
N GLY A 43 -8.45 3.06 7.39
CA GLY A 43 -9.86 3.44 7.27
C GLY A 43 -10.31 4.54 8.24
N GLU A 44 -11.57 4.95 8.07
CA GLU A 44 -12.20 6.08 8.75
C GLU A 44 -12.12 5.99 10.28
N GLN A 45 -12.22 4.79 10.83
CA GLN A 45 -12.10 4.52 12.27
C GLN A 45 -10.76 5.00 12.88
N TYR A 46 -9.70 5.08 12.06
CA TYR A 46 -8.38 5.58 12.45
C TYR A 46 -8.05 6.94 11.80
N GLY A 47 -9.03 7.60 11.17
CA GLY A 47 -8.83 8.87 10.45
C GLY A 47 -8.02 8.72 9.15
N TRP A 48 -7.84 7.50 8.65
CA TRP A 48 -7.18 7.23 7.38
C TRP A 48 -8.24 7.07 6.29
N LEU A 49 -8.58 8.20 5.67
CA LEU A 49 -9.46 8.27 4.50
C LEU A 49 -8.63 8.20 3.20
N PRO A 50 -9.18 7.65 2.11
CA PRO A 50 -8.56 7.66 0.78
C PRO A 50 -8.25 9.07 0.25
#